data_AF-A0A6P0S7P2-F1
#
_entry.id   AF-A0A6P0S7P2-F1
#
_cell.length_a   1.000
_cell.length_b   1.000
_cell.length_c   1.000
_cell.angle_alpha   90.00
_cell.angle_beta   90.00
_cell.angle_gamma   90.00
#
_symmetry.space_group_name_H-M   'P 1'
#
loop_
_entity.id
_entity.type
_entity.pdbx_description
1 polymer ?
#
loop_
_entity_poly.entity_id
_entity_poly.type
_entity_poly.pdbx_seq_one_letter_code
_entity_poly.pdbx_strand_id
1 'polypeptide(L)'
;MVNTQDLASLVNRVEELEKRQNITAKYAVGLKRQLSELTKQFNHLQQCFETQLAEDKATEQAADASVIDKDENLVLFDSNDELPTNSVVAEEDTEAREAELEEEIDTVVQLEPEDSSVFTDEEFKIERVMWLLNKIYAAEEYPQDIVISAEVFRELYKQGQRDFSKRNLREIDLSGEYLAHGVNLNEANLSGANLSKADLSSAQLIRAKLTNANLSETKLANANLEGANLRGVNLSQTFLLNLNCTEANFYEANLKKSNLSNAKLIKANFSNANLSETKLRNAKLIRANLTNANLSKANLLDTNLEEANLTEINLKYALYNHATVFPKEFDASQSSAYLIGSDVSLQNANLVNVDLNRLKLIAANLSGANLQGADLTCTDLTAANLSKANLKSAKIDHTQFPGANMSGINLIGVNINGNLSGVNFTEAKLCGVNFTSANLSEANFTSADIRGADLSYANLEKANLKDAQLGGAILKDTKLSGAIMPDGSTHE
;
A
#
# COMPACT_ATOMS: atom_id res chain seq x y z
N MET A 1 -51.60 5.06 28.95
CA MET A 1 -52.50 5.78 28.04
C MET A 1 -51.67 6.25 26.86
N VAL A 2 -51.69 5.48 25.76
CA VAL A 2 -51.19 5.93 24.46
C VAL A 2 -52.40 6.51 23.74
N ASN A 3 -52.28 7.73 23.25
CA ASN A 3 -53.37 8.51 22.68
C ASN A 3 -53.87 7.82 21.40
N THR A 4 -55.11 7.37 21.38
CA THR A 4 -55.70 6.60 20.27
C THR A 4 -55.80 7.40 18.96
N GLN A 5 -55.61 8.73 19.01
CA GLN A 5 -55.50 9.60 17.85
C GLN A 5 -54.15 9.49 17.11
N ASP A 6 -53.06 9.13 17.78
CA ASP A 6 -51.73 9.03 17.13
C ASP A 6 -51.58 7.73 16.31
N LEU A 7 -52.20 6.64 16.75
CA LEU A 7 -52.13 5.36 16.05
C LEU A 7 -52.88 5.39 14.71
N ALA A 8 -54.05 6.05 14.67
CA ALA A 8 -54.85 6.20 13.46
C ALA A 8 -54.16 7.10 12.41
N SER A 9 -53.41 8.11 12.88
CA SER A 9 -52.60 8.99 12.03
C SER A 9 -51.43 8.24 11.36
N LEU A 10 -50.74 7.38 12.12
CA LEU A 10 -49.65 6.53 11.62
C LEU A 10 -50.13 5.48 10.61
N VAL A 11 -51.27 4.83 10.87
CA VAL A 11 -51.85 3.85 9.93
C VAL A 11 -52.24 4.52 8.61
N ASN A 12 -52.90 5.69 8.66
CA ASN A 12 -53.21 6.45 7.44
C ASN A 12 -51.94 6.87 6.68
N ARG A 13 -50.87 7.24 7.38
CA ARG A 13 -49.58 7.61 6.75
C ARG A 13 -48.91 6.41 6.06
N VAL A 14 -49.00 5.23 6.65
CA VAL A 14 -48.48 3.98 6.07
C VAL A 14 -49.31 3.56 4.85
N GLU A 15 -50.64 3.63 4.94
CA GLU A 15 -51.52 3.35 3.78
C GLU A 15 -51.31 4.35 2.63
N GLU A 16 -51.01 5.61 2.95
CA GLU A 16 -50.69 6.63 1.95
C GLU A 16 -49.32 6.36 1.29
N LEU A 17 -48.33 5.89 2.06
CA LEU A 17 -47.02 5.47 1.56
C LEU A 17 -47.11 4.20 0.70
N GLU A 18 -47.92 3.22 1.09
CA GLU A 18 -48.18 2.01 0.30
C GLU A 18 -48.92 2.34 -1.01
N LYS A 19 -49.88 3.27 -0.97
CA LYS A 19 -50.53 3.80 -2.19
C LYS A 19 -49.52 4.48 -3.10
N ARG A 20 -48.62 5.32 -2.55
CA ARG A 20 -47.55 5.97 -3.33
C ARG A 20 -46.57 4.94 -3.92
N GLN A 21 -46.18 3.92 -3.16
CA GLN A 21 -45.27 2.86 -3.62
C GLN A 21 -45.92 2.00 -4.73
N ASN A 22 -47.22 1.70 -4.61
CA ASN A 22 -47.98 1.00 -5.65
C ASN A 22 -48.17 1.83 -6.91
N ILE A 23 -48.35 3.15 -6.77
CA ILE A 23 -48.42 4.07 -7.90
C ILE A 23 -47.06 4.12 -8.62
N THR A 24 -45.95 4.26 -7.89
CA THR A 24 -44.59 4.24 -8.45
C THR A 24 -44.27 2.90 -9.12
N ALA A 25 -44.68 1.78 -8.54
CA ALA A 25 -44.53 0.44 -9.14
C ALA A 25 -45.35 0.29 -10.43
N LYS A 26 -46.59 0.80 -10.47
CA LYS A 26 -47.42 0.81 -11.70
C LYS A 26 -46.81 1.69 -12.80
N TYR A 27 -46.27 2.86 -12.44
CA TYR A 27 -45.56 3.72 -13.40
C TYR A 27 -44.28 3.05 -13.92
N ALA A 28 -43.51 2.37 -13.05
CA ALA A 28 -42.32 1.63 -13.46
C ALA A 28 -42.63 0.45 -14.39
N VAL A 29 -43.72 -0.28 -14.14
CA VAL A 29 -44.20 -1.35 -15.05
C VAL A 29 -44.68 -0.78 -16.38
N GLY A 30 -45.38 0.37 -16.36
CA GLY A 30 -45.80 1.08 -17.57
C GLY A 30 -44.61 1.55 -18.42
N LEU A 31 -43.60 2.14 -17.79
CA LEU A 31 -42.35 2.55 -18.41
C LEU A 31 -41.58 1.36 -18.98
N LYS A 32 -41.47 0.25 -18.24
CA LYS A 32 -40.81 -0.97 -18.72
C LYS A 32 -41.50 -1.58 -19.93
N ARG A 33 -42.84 -1.53 -19.98
CA ARG A 33 -43.63 -1.98 -21.13
C ARG A 33 -43.40 -1.06 -22.33
N GLN A 34 -43.43 0.26 -22.14
CA GLN A 34 -43.16 1.24 -23.19
C GLN A 34 -41.73 1.11 -23.74
N LEU A 35 -40.74 0.91 -22.86
CA LEU A 35 -39.36 0.66 -23.27
C LEU A 35 -39.23 -0.61 -24.11
N SER A 36 -39.91 -1.69 -23.72
CA SER A 36 -39.90 -2.94 -24.48
C SER A 36 -40.58 -2.81 -25.86
N GLU A 37 -41.61 -2.00 -25.98
CA GLU A 37 -42.28 -1.71 -27.26
C GLU A 37 -41.34 -0.91 -28.18
N LEU A 38 -40.68 0.11 -27.62
CA LEU A 38 -39.74 0.97 -28.35
C LEU A 38 -38.51 0.18 -28.83
N THR A 39 -37.97 -0.73 -28.00
CA THR A 39 -36.85 -1.61 -28.40
C THR A 39 -37.26 -2.52 -29.56
N LYS A 40 -38.49 -3.02 -29.59
CA LYS A 40 -38.99 -3.83 -30.73
C LYS A 40 -39.09 -3.01 -32.00
N GLN A 41 -39.60 -1.78 -31.90
CA GLN A 41 -39.71 -0.86 -33.05
C GLN A 41 -38.33 -0.45 -33.57
N PHE A 42 -37.37 -0.16 -32.69
CA PHE A 42 -36.00 0.16 -33.07
C PHE A 42 -35.32 -1.02 -33.79
N ASN A 43 -35.44 -2.23 -33.24
CA ASN A 43 -34.87 -3.43 -33.88
C ASN A 43 -35.50 -3.70 -35.26
N HIS A 44 -36.81 -3.44 -35.42
CA HIS A 44 -37.49 -3.55 -36.71
C HIS A 44 -36.99 -2.50 -37.71
N LEU A 45 -36.81 -1.25 -37.28
CA LEU A 45 -36.26 -0.18 -38.11
C LEU A 45 -34.82 -0.47 -38.54
N GLN A 46 -33.99 -0.97 -37.63
CA GLN A 46 -32.63 -1.39 -37.93
C GLN A 46 -32.63 -2.52 -38.98
N GLN A 47 -33.51 -3.52 -38.82
CA GLN A 47 -33.64 -4.62 -39.76
C GLN A 47 -34.11 -4.14 -41.15
N CYS A 48 -35.06 -3.19 -41.21
CA CYS A 48 -35.47 -2.55 -42.45
C CYS A 48 -34.31 -1.81 -43.13
N PHE A 49 -33.51 -1.08 -42.36
CA PHE A 49 -32.36 -0.33 -42.87
C PHE A 49 -31.27 -1.26 -43.42
N GLU A 50 -30.99 -2.37 -42.72
CA GLU A 50 -30.05 -3.40 -43.19
C GLU A 50 -30.54 -4.10 -44.47
N THR A 51 -31.85 -4.34 -44.63
CA THR A 51 -32.41 -4.83 -45.90
C THR A 51 -32.33 -3.81 -47.02
N GLN A 52 -32.57 -2.53 -46.75
CA GLN A 52 -32.48 -1.45 -47.75
C GLN A 52 -31.04 -1.29 -48.25
N LEU A 53 -30.05 -1.34 -47.33
CA LEU A 53 -28.63 -1.28 -47.67
C LEU A 53 -28.15 -2.49 -48.48
N ALA A 54 -28.79 -3.65 -48.29
CA ALA A 54 -28.50 -4.86 -49.07
C ALA A 54 -29.13 -4.79 -50.48
N GLU A 55 -30.31 -4.18 -50.62
CA GLU A 55 -30.96 -3.94 -51.91
C GLU A 55 -30.22 -2.88 -52.75
N ASP A 56 -29.74 -1.80 -52.13
CA ASP A 56 -28.96 -0.74 -52.81
C ASP A 56 -27.58 -1.25 -53.29
N LYS A 57 -26.94 -2.17 -52.56
CA LYS A 57 -25.71 -2.83 -53.02
C LYS A 57 -25.93 -3.81 -54.18
N ALA A 58 -27.13 -4.39 -54.27
CA ALA A 58 -27.47 -5.31 -55.37
C ALA A 58 -27.80 -4.55 -56.67
N THR A 59 -28.35 -3.34 -56.58
CA THR A 59 -28.61 -2.46 -57.73
C THR A 59 -27.33 -1.80 -58.26
N GLU A 60 -26.37 -1.44 -57.40
CA GLU A 60 -25.05 -0.95 -57.84
C GLU A 60 -24.24 -2.01 -58.60
N GLN A 61 -24.24 -3.27 -58.14
CA GLN A 61 -23.55 -4.38 -58.85
C GLN A 61 -24.22 -4.77 -60.18
N ALA A 62 -25.48 -4.42 -60.39
CA ALA A 62 -26.17 -4.63 -61.66
C ALA A 62 -25.94 -3.48 -62.67
N ALA A 63 -25.56 -2.29 -62.21
CA ALA A 63 -25.29 -1.11 -63.05
C ALA A 63 -23.84 -1.06 -63.60
N ASP A 64 -22.89 -1.69 -62.93
CA ASP A 64 -21.45 -1.65 -63.28
C ASP A 64 -21.02 -2.73 -64.31
N ALA A 65 -21.96 -3.55 -64.80
CA ALA A 65 -21.70 -4.61 -65.78
C ALA A 65 -22.03 -4.20 -67.24
N SER A 66 -22.39 -2.94 -67.52
CA SER A 66 -22.85 -2.55 -68.86
C SER A 66 -22.45 -1.16 -69.34
N VAL A 67 -21.19 -0.72 -69.22
CA VAL A 67 -20.61 0.24 -70.19
C VAL A 67 -19.12 -0.05 -70.38
N ILE A 68 -18.78 -0.58 -71.54
CA ILE A 68 -17.42 -0.71 -72.08
C ILE A 68 -17.11 0.55 -72.91
N ASP A 69 -15.84 0.97 -72.80
CA ASP A 69 -14.97 1.62 -73.79
C ASP A 69 -14.64 3.12 -73.70
N LYS A 70 -13.30 3.35 -73.68
CA LYS A 70 -12.51 4.52 -74.16
C LYS A 70 -12.46 5.74 -73.23
N ASP A 71 -11.33 6.37 -72.92
CA ASP A 71 -9.96 6.33 -73.42
C ASP A 71 -8.98 6.89 -72.35
N GLU A 72 -7.81 6.26 -72.28
CA GLU A 72 -6.43 6.78 -72.18
C GLU A 72 -5.99 8.00 -71.31
N ASN A 73 -4.91 7.70 -70.55
CA ASN A 73 -3.68 8.48 -70.27
C ASN A 73 -3.65 9.56 -69.16
N LEU A 74 -2.96 9.35 -68.01
CA LEU A 74 -1.49 9.43 -67.75
C LEU A 74 -0.96 10.89 -67.72
N VAL A 75 -0.50 11.47 -66.59
CA VAL A 75 0.91 11.50 -66.08
C VAL A 75 1.00 12.66 -65.04
N LEU A 76 1.31 12.42 -63.75
CA LEU A 76 2.61 12.48 -63.01
C LEU A 76 3.03 13.83 -62.37
N PHE A 77 3.68 13.66 -61.20
CA PHE A 77 4.65 14.46 -60.42
C PHE A 77 4.11 15.17 -59.14
N ASP A 78 4.46 14.75 -57.90
CA ASP A 78 5.75 14.80 -57.13
C ASP A 78 5.97 16.22 -56.53
N SER A 79 6.42 16.53 -55.31
CA SER A 79 6.92 15.86 -54.09
C SER A 79 7.14 16.96 -52.99
N ASN A 80 7.32 16.55 -51.72
CA ASN A 80 8.12 17.21 -50.64
C ASN A 80 7.62 18.53 -50.00
N ASP A 81 7.90 18.91 -48.74
CA ASP A 81 8.40 18.32 -47.48
C ASP A 81 8.38 19.45 -46.40
N GLU A 82 8.61 19.10 -45.13
CA GLU A 82 9.06 19.93 -43.97
C GLU A 82 8.08 20.71 -43.04
N LEU A 83 8.19 20.37 -41.74
CA LEU A 83 7.80 21.07 -40.48
C LEU A 83 8.90 22.11 -40.06
N PRO A 84 9.02 22.70 -38.83
CA PRO A 84 8.15 22.90 -37.63
C PRO A 84 8.25 24.33 -36.98
N THR A 85 7.57 24.57 -35.84
CA THR A 85 8.11 25.08 -34.53
C THR A 85 7.27 26.10 -33.72
N ASN A 86 7.37 25.90 -32.39
CA ASN A 86 6.88 26.56 -31.18
C ASN A 86 7.08 28.10 -31.03
N SER A 87 6.19 28.81 -30.31
CA SER A 87 6.49 29.49 -29.00
C SER A 87 5.52 30.62 -28.56
N VAL A 88 4.85 30.41 -27.41
CA VAL A 88 4.73 31.24 -26.17
C VAL A 88 4.27 32.74 -26.18
N VAL A 89 3.32 33.07 -25.26
CA VAL A 89 3.28 34.16 -24.22
C VAL A 89 1.97 35.00 -24.14
N ALA A 90 1.27 34.81 -23.00
CA ALA A 90 0.58 35.71 -22.03
C ALA A 90 -0.55 36.72 -22.34
N GLU A 91 -1.55 36.66 -21.41
CA GLU A 91 -2.28 37.72 -20.64
C GLU A 91 -2.99 38.86 -21.43
N GLU A 92 -4.22 39.33 -21.13
CA GLU A 92 -4.81 39.77 -19.86
C GLU A 92 -6.32 40.12 -20.05
N ASP A 93 -7.11 40.02 -18.98
CA ASP A 93 -8.33 40.77 -18.57
C ASP A 93 -9.53 41.10 -19.50
N THR A 94 -10.75 40.77 -19.07
CA THR A 94 -11.67 41.72 -18.37
C THR A 94 -13.06 41.14 -18.07
N GLU A 95 -13.53 41.37 -16.85
CA GLU A 95 -14.90 41.20 -16.34
C GLU A 95 -15.89 42.18 -17.03
N ALA A 96 -17.14 41.77 -17.24
CA ALA A 96 -18.36 42.43 -16.74
C ALA A 96 -19.64 42.14 -17.56
N ARG A 97 -20.73 42.00 -16.78
CA ARG A 97 -22.14 42.35 -17.07
C ARG A 97 -23.09 41.25 -17.56
N GLU A 98 -23.52 40.45 -16.60
CA GLU A 98 -24.92 40.08 -16.42
C GLU A 98 -25.76 41.34 -16.09
N ALA A 99 -26.86 41.56 -16.82
CA ALA A 99 -28.16 42.02 -16.32
C ALA A 99 -29.06 42.48 -17.49
N GLU A 100 -30.37 42.26 -17.32
CA GLU A 100 -31.52 42.78 -18.08
C GLU A 100 -32.27 41.77 -18.98
N LEU A 101 -33.07 41.00 -18.24
CA LEU A 101 -34.41 40.45 -18.48
C LEU A 101 -35.29 41.12 -19.56
N GLU A 102 -36.07 40.24 -20.21
CA GLU A 102 -37.52 40.34 -20.53
C GLU A 102 -38.04 41.63 -21.23
N GLU A 103 -38.46 41.50 -22.49
CA GLU A 103 -39.84 41.80 -22.90
C GLU A 103 -40.12 41.45 -24.37
N GLU A 104 -41.25 40.77 -24.57
CA GLU A 104 -42.17 40.87 -25.70
C GLU A 104 -41.65 40.77 -27.15
N ILE A 105 -41.77 39.57 -27.72
CA ILE A 105 -41.98 39.42 -29.17
C ILE A 105 -43.41 38.94 -29.38
N ASP A 106 -44.29 39.86 -29.74
CA ASP A 106 -45.52 39.54 -30.45
C ASP A 106 -45.60 40.38 -31.74
N THR A 107 -45.99 39.71 -32.82
CA THR A 107 -46.47 40.18 -34.13
C THR A 107 -45.58 40.14 -35.40
N VAL A 108 -45.63 38.96 -36.03
CA VAL A 108 -46.02 38.65 -37.43
C VAL A 108 -45.43 39.47 -38.59
N VAL A 109 -44.57 38.81 -39.38
CA VAL A 109 -44.63 38.85 -40.86
C VAL A 109 -44.53 37.41 -41.37
N GLN A 110 -45.55 37.01 -42.13
CA GLN A 110 -45.69 35.71 -42.78
C GLN A 110 -44.67 35.57 -43.93
N LEU A 111 -43.96 34.44 -43.97
CA LEU A 111 -43.45 33.82 -45.19
C LEU A 111 -43.82 32.32 -45.13
N GLU A 112 -44.33 31.82 -46.25
CA GLU A 112 -44.92 30.48 -46.42
C GLU A 112 -43.92 29.32 -46.22
N PRO A 113 -44.41 28.08 -46.01
CA PRO A 113 -43.62 26.98 -45.46
C PRO A 113 -42.94 26.18 -46.58
N GLU A 114 -41.62 26.11 -46.56
CA GLU A 114 -40.87 25.07 -47.25
C GLU A 114 -40.07 24.27 -46.22
N ASP A 115 -40.45 22.99 -46.09
CA ASP A 115 -39.72 21.88 -45.49
C ASP A 115 -38.99 22.17 -44.16
N SER A 116 -39.76 22.40 -43.09
CA SER A 116 -39.32 21.90 -41.79
C SER A 116 -39.79 20.45 -41.69
N SER A 117 -38.85 19.52 -41.62
CA SER A 117 -39.13 18.18 -41.10
C SER A 117 -39.55 18.35 -39.64
N VAL A 118 -40.85 18.57 -39.45
CA VAL A 118 -41.52 18.58 -38.16
C VAL A 118 -41.15 17.27 -37.49
N PHE A 119 -40.35 17.34 -36.42
CA PHE A 119 -40.10 16.20 -35.56
C PHE A 119 -41.44 15.54 -35.25
N THR A 120 -41.58 14.29 -35.65
CA THR A 120 -42.78 13.50 -35.42
C THR A 120 -43.06 13.43 -33.93
N ASP A 121 -44.33 13.25 -33.59
CA ASP A 121 -44.79 13.11 -32.21
C ASP A 121 -44.13 11.92 -31.47
N GLU A 122 -43.43 11.06 -32.20
CA GLU A 122 -42.59 9.96 -31.72
C GLU A 122 -41.13 10.39 -31.48
N GLU A 123 -40.55 11.24 -32.34
CA GLU A 123 -39.22 11.81 -32.13
C GLU A 123 -39.18 12.74 -30.91
N PHE A 124 -40.24 13.53 -30.66
CA PHE A 124 -40.33 14.33 -29.43
C PHE A 124 -40.44 13.44 -28.18
N LYS A 125 -41.09 12.27 -28.28
CA LYS A 125 -41.15 11.28 -27.18
C LYS A 125 -39.78 10.64 -26.98
N ILE A 126 -39.04 10.34 -28.05
CA ILE A 126 -37.68 9.81 -27.99
C ILE A 126 -36.72 10.84 -27.40
N GLU A 127 -36.73 12.09 -27.86
CA GLU A 127 -35.92 13.17 -27.28
C GLU A 127 -36.30 13.44 -25.83
N ARG A 128 -37.57 13.40 -25.46
CA ARG A 128 -38.00 13.55 -24.06
C ARG A 128 -37.58 12.36 -23.21
N VAL A 129 -37.58 11.15 -23.74
CA VAL A 129 -37.07 9.94 -23.07
C VAL A 129 -35.55 10.00 -22.96
N MET A 130 -34.83 10.47 -23.98
CA MET A 130 -33.38 10.68 -23.97
C MET A 130 -32.98 11.84 -23.06
N TRP A 131 -33.76 12.90 -22.98
CA TRP A 131 -33.60 14.00 -22.03
C TRP A 131 -33.92 13.54 -20.62
N LEU A 132 -34.94 12.70 -20.40
CA LEU A 132 -35.22 12.09 -19.10
C LEU A 132 -34.17 11.06 -18.71
N LEU A 133 -33.66 10.24 -19.64
CA LEU A 133 -32.54 9.31 -19.42
C LEU A 133 -31.28 10.10 -19.12
N ASN A 134 -30.93 11.11 -19.92
CA ASN A 134 -29.79 11.99 -19.64
C ASN A 134 -30.00 12.81 -18.37
N LYS A 135 -31.22 13.17 -18.00
CA LYS A 135 -31.52 13.81 -16.71
C LYS A 135 -31.49 12.82 -15.56
N ILE A 136 -31.83 11.53 -15.76
CA ILE A 136 -31.67 10.47 -14.76
C ILE A 136 -30.18 10.14 -14.60
N TYR A 137 -29.43 10.03 -15.71
CA TYR A 137 -27.99 9.75 -15.73
C TYR A 137 -27.13 10.98 -15.37
N ALA A 138 -27.57 12.20 -15.63
CA ALA A 138 -26.89 13.43 -15.20
C ALA A 138 -27.35 13.92 -13.81
N ALA A 139 -28.55 13.53 -13.35
CA ALA A 139 -28.96 13.67 -11.95
C ALA A 139 -28.56 12.47 -11.09
N GLU A 140 -27.80 11.51 -11.62
CA GLU A 140 -27.13 10.48 -10.85
C GLU A 140 -25.88 11.07 -10.15
N GLU A 141 -26.12 11.95 -9.18
CA GLU A 141 -25.59 11.62 -7.86
C GLU A 141 -26.17 10.24 -7.54
N TYR A 142 -25.44 9.18 -7.90
CA TYR A 142 -25.81 7.82 -7.48
C TYR A 142 -26.21 7.91 -6.01
N PRO A 143 -27.41 7.46 -5.62
CA PRO A 143 -27.83 7.55 -4.24
C PRO A 143 -26.71 6.94 -3.41
N GLN A 144 -26.09 7.76 -2.55
CA GLN A 144 -24.93 7.40 -1.74
C GLN A 144 -25.24 6.20 -0.80
N ASP A 145 -26.48 5.70 -0.83
CA ASP A 145 -27.01 4.58 -0.08
C ASP A 145 -27.11 3.26 -0.86
N ILE A 146 -27.05 3.23 -2.20
CA ILE A 146 -27.12 1.95 -2.94
C ILE A 146 -25.81 1.20 -2.79
N VAL A 147 -25.84 0.11 -2.04
CA VAL A 147 -24.70 -0.81 -1.87
C VAL A 147 -24.38 -1.47 -3.22
N ILE A 148 -23.15 -1.28 -3.70
CA ILE A 148 -22.64 -1.95 -4.89
C ILE A 148 -22.18 -3.36 -4.50
N SER A 149 -22.64 -4.38 -5.24
CA SER A 149 -22.15 -5.75 -5.05
C SER A 149 -20.73 -5.92 -5.59
N ALA A 150 -19.98 -6.89 -5.06
CA ALA A 150 -18.64 -7.20 -5.54
C ALA A 150 -18.61 -7.57 -7.04
N GLU A 151 -19.66 -8.20 -7.55
CA GLU A 151 -19.80 -8.55 -8.98
C GLU A 151 -19.88 -7.30 -9.86
N VAL A 152 -20.74 -6.35 -9.50
CA VAL A 152 -20.87 -5.08 -10.23
C VAL A 152 -19.58 -4.28 -10.14
N PHE A 153 -18.97 -4.21 -8.96
CA PHE A 153 -17.68 -3.53 -8.78
C PHE A 153 -16.60 -4.11 -9.72
N ARG A 154 -16.45 -5.44 -9.75
CA ARG A 154 -15.46 -6.12 -10.60
C ARG A 154 -15.71 -5.86 -12.08
N GLU A 155 -16.95 -5.86 -12.51
CA GLU A 155 -17.31 -5.63 -13.91
C GLU A 155 -16.95 -4.21 -14.35
N LEU A 156 -17.35 -3.21 -13.57
CA LEU A 156 -16.97 -1.81 -13.82
C LEU A 156 -15.45 -1.64 -13.82
N TYR A 157 -14.75 -2.29 -12.88
CA TYR A 157 -13.30 -2.24 -12.81
C TYR A 157 -12.64 -2.86 -14.05
N LYS A 158 -13.14 -3.99 -14.56
CA LYS A 158 -12.67 -4.61 -15.81
C LYS A 158 -12.89 -3.72 -17.03
N GLN A 159 -13.99 -2.96 -17.05
CA GLN A 159 -14.32 -1.99 -18.10
C GLN A 159 -13.45 -0.71 -18.05
N GLY A 160 -12.50 -0.62 -17.11
CA GLY A 160 -11.60 0.52 -17.00
C GLY A 160 -12.08 1.60 -16.03
N GLN A 161 -13.24 1.43 -15.38
CA GLN A 161 -13.65 2.37 -14.33
C GLN A 161 -12.67 2.30 -13.16
N ARG A 162 -12.18 3.45 -12.74
CA ARG A 162 -11.28 3.60 -11.58
C ARG A 162 -11.86 4.50 -10.51
N ASP A 163 -12.91 5.26 -10.81
CA ASP A 163 -13.57 6.14 -9.85
C ASP A 163 -14.78 5.46 -9.20
N PHE A 164 -14.61 5.19 -7.91
CA PHE A 164 -15.62 4.69 -6.99
C PHE A 164 -15.71 5.60 -5.76
N SER A 165 -15.35 6.87 -5.91
CA SER A 165 -15.45 7.85 -4.84
C SER A 165 -16.89 8.00 -4.34
N LYS A 166 -17.03 8.20 -3.03
CA LYS A 166 -18.28 8.34 -2.26
C LYS A 166 -19.19 7.11 -2.25
N ARG A 167 -19.00 6.14 -3.15
CA ARG A 167 -19.82 4.93 -3.29
C ARG A 167 -20.02 4.17 -1.97
N ASN A 168 -21.20 3.56 -1.84
CA ASN A 168 -21.48 2.61 -0.78
C ASN A 168 -20.97 1.21 -1.14
N LEU A 169 -19.86 0.83 -0.50
CA LEU A 169 -19.16 -0.44 -0.64
C LEU A 169 -19.12 -1.19 0.70
N ARG A 170 -20.14 -0.96 1.54
CA ARG A 170 -20.22 -1.53 2.88
C ARG A 170 -20.25 -3.06 2.77
N GLU A 171 -19.46 -3.72 3.62
CA GLU A 171 -19.39 -5.20 3.71
C GLU A 171 -19.02 -5.91 2.39
N ILE A 172 -18.51 -5.18 1.40
CA ILE A 172 -18.08 -5.76 0.13
C ILE A 172 -16.91 -6.72 0.35
N ASP A 173 -16.90 -7.84 -0.39
CA ASP A 173 -15.77 -8.77 -0.42
C ASP A 173 -14.93 -8.58 -1.69
N LEU A 174 -13.79 -7.94 -1.50
CA LEU A 174 -12.75 -7.69 -2.50
C LEU A 174 -11.41 -8.32 -2.03
N SER A 175 -11.48 -9.40 -1.25
CA SER A 175 -10.27 -10.07 -0.78
C SER A 175 -9.45 -10.65 -1.93
N GLY A 176 -8.13 -10.48 -1.86
CA GLY A 176 -7.18 -10.92 -2.89
C GLY A 176 -7.28 -10.18 -4.23
N GLU A 177 -8.15 -9.18 -4.37
CA GLU A 177 -8.32 -8.46 -5.62
C GLU A 177 -7.10 -7.59 -5.96
N TYR A 178 -6.77 -7.53 -7.24
CA TYR A 178 -5.69 -6.67 -7.75
C TYR A 178 -6.27 -5.32 -8.17
N LEU A 179 -6.39 -4.40 -7.21
CA LEU A 179 -6.92 -3.05 -7.40
C LEU A 179 -5.80 -2.02 -7.59
N ALA A 180 -4.67 -2.46 -8.15
CA ALA A 180 -3.51 -1.63 -8.46
C ALA A 180 -3.87 -0.56 -9.53
N HIS A 181 -3.02 0.46 -9.71
CA HIS A 181 -3.23 1.61 -10.61
C HIS A 181 -4.12 2.73 -10.05
N GLY A 182 -4.12 2.93 -8.73
CA GLY A 182 -4.68 4.14 -8.13
C GLY A 182 -6.19 4.25 -8.24
N VAL A 183 -6.90 3.16 -7.94
CA VAL A 183 -8.36 3.20 -7.76
C VAL A 183 -8.74 4.34 -6.80
N ASN A 184 -9.74 5.14 -7.19
CA ASN A 184 -10.25 6.22 -6.39
C ASN A 184 -11.44 5.72 -5.56
N LEU A 185 -11.22 5.59 -4.26
CA LEU A 185 -12.17 5.20 -3.22
C LEU A 185 -12.33 6.35 -2.19
N ASN A 186 -12.02 7.59 -2.58
CA ASN A 186 -12.14 8.75 -1.71
C ASN A 186 -13.57 8.86 -1.20
N GLU A 187 -13.74 9.09 0.10
CA GLU A 187 -15.03 9.23 0.79
C GLU A 187 -15.97 8.01 0.66
N ALA A 188 -15.51 6.90 0.05
CA ALA A 188 -16.33 5.70 -0.09
C ALA A 188 -16.63 5.08 1.26
N ASN A 189 -17.81 4.46 1.38
CA ASN A 189 -18.18 3.70 2.57
C ASN A 189 -17.75 2.24 2.41
N LEU A 190 -16.61 1.88 2.98
CA LEU A 190 -16.04 0.52 3.04
C LEU A 190 -16.19 -0.10 4.43
N SER A 191 -17.16 0.37 5.23
CA SER A 191 -17.35 -0.14 6.60
C SER A 191 -17.62 -1.64 6.57
N GLY A 192 -16.88 -2.42 7.36
CA GLY A 192 -16.98 -3.88 7.38
C GLY A 192 -16.53 -4.60 6.11
N ALA A 193 -15.97 -3.90 5.11
CA ALA A 193 -15.49 -4.52 3.89
C ALA A 193 -14.37 -5.54 4.16
N ASN A 194 -14.31 -6.61 3.39
CA ASN A 194 -13.20 -7.54 3.35
C ASN A 194 -12.28 -7.20 2.16
N LEU A 195 -11.13 -6.61 2.46
CA LEU A 195 -10.07 -6.22 1.52
C LEU A 195 -8.78 -7.01 1.81
N SER A 196 -8.87 -8.09 2.59
CA SER A 196 -7.70 -8.86 3.01
C SER A 196 -6.93 -9.38 1.81
N LYS A 197 -5.59 -9.29 1.85
CA LYS A 197 -4.68 -9.69 0.76
C LYS A 197 -4.88 -8.95 -0.58
N ALA A 198 -5.78 -7.97 -0.66
CA ALA A 198 -5.95 -7.17 -1.85
C ALA A 198 -4.70 -6.30 -2.11
N ASP A 199 -4.47 -5.96 -3.37
CA ASP A 199 -3.47 -4.98 -3.77
C ASP A 199 -4.14 -3.63 -4.01
N LEU A 200 -4.00 -2.72 -3.05
CA LEU A 200 -4.47 -1.34 -3.09
C LEU A 200 -3.28 -0.36 -3.20
N SER A 201 -2.16 -0.80 -3.77
CA SER A 201 -0.99 0.05 -3.96
C SER A 201 -1.37 1.30 -4.77
N SER A 202 -0.97 2.47 -4.27
CA SER A 202 -1.30 3.80 -4.80
C SER A 202 -2.80 4.19 -4.82
N ALA A 203 -3.69 3.41 -4.19
CA ALA A 203 -5.11 3.76 -4.10
C ALA A 203 -5.35 5.08 -3.36
N GLN A 204 -6.41 5.80 -3.77
CA GLN A 204 -6.88 7.00 -3.08
C GLN A 204 -8.06 6.62 -2.19
N LEU A 205 -7.93 6.83 -0.89
CA LEU A 205 -8.86 6.46 0.18
C LEU A 205 -9.06 7.65 1.15
N ILE A 206 -8.89 8.87 0.65
CA ILE A 206 -9.00 10.11 1.42
C ILE A 206 -10.40 10.18 2.02
N ARG A 207 -10.49 10.35 3.35
CA ARG A 207 -11.75 10.41 4.11
C ARG A 207 -12.68 9.19 3.92
N ALA A 208 -12.18 8.07 3.41
CA ALA A 208 -12.96 6.85 3.29
C ALA A 208 -13.38 6.31 4.67
N LYS A 209 -14.55 5.66 4.74
CA LYS A 209 -15.06 5.04 5.97
C LYS A 209 -14.70 3.55 5.95
N LEU A 210 -13.74 3.14 6.78
CA LEU A 210 -13.19 1.78 6.87
C LEU A 210 -13.44 1.14 8.25
N THR A 211 -14.45 1.63 8.98
CA THR A 211 -14.79 1.15 10.32
C THR A 211 -14.97 -0.37 10.30
N ASN A 212 -14.24 -1.09 11.16
CA ASN A 212 -14.25 -2.54 11.28
C ASN A 212 -13.96 -3.33 9.98
N ALA A 213 -13.37 -2.69 8.96
CA ALA A 213 -12.98 -3.39 7.74
C ALA A 213 -11.80 -4.34 8.00
N ASN A 214 -11.70 -5.40 7.20
CA ASN A 214 -10.57 -6.31 7.22
C ASN A 214 -9.60 -5.98 6.08
N LEU A 215 -8.46 -5.39 6.41
CA LEU A 215 -7.35 -5.09 5.51
C LEU A 215 -6.11 -5.92 5.89
N SER A 216 -6.27 -7.09 6.51
CA SER A 216 -5.12 -7.93 6.88
C SER A 216 -4.34 -8.39 5.65
N GLU A 217 -3.02 -8.33 5.72
CA GLU A 217 -2.11 -8.70 4.62
C GLU A 217 -2.31 -7.91 3.30
N THR A 218 -3.11 -6.84 3.30
CA THR A 218 -3.30 -5.95 2.16
C THR A 218 -2.01 -5.19 1.83
N LYS A 219 -1.75 -4.98 0.53
CA LYS A 219 -0.69 -4.09 0.06
C LYS A 219 -1.26 -2.69 -0.16
N LEU A 220 -0.68 -1.71 0.51
CA LEU A 220 -1.14 -0.31 0.53
C LEU A 220 0.05 0.65 0.32
N ALA A 221 1.12 0.17 -0.33
CA ALA A 221 2.29 0.98 -0.60
C ALA A 221 1.90 2.23 -1.39
N ASN A 222 2.36 3.40 -0.93
CA ASN A 222 2.06 4.72 -1.50
C ASN A 222 0.57 5.10 -1.58
N ALA A 223 -0.34 4.38 -0.91
CA ALA A 223 -1.76 4.77 -0.86
C ALA A 223 -1.96 6.05 -0.02
N ASN A 224 -3.10 6.72 -0.22
CA ASN A 224 -3.48 7.91 0.53
C ASN A 224 -4.77 7.70 1.32
N LEU A 225 -4.66 7.58 2.63
CA LEU A 225 -5.77 7.46 3.60
C LEU A 225 -5.88 8.70 4.50
N GLU A 226 -5.51 9.87 3.98
CA GLU A 226 -5.66 11.13 4.71
C GLU A 226 -7.09 11.33 5.22
N GLY A 227 -7.24 11.59 6.53
CA GLY A 227 -8.53 11.77 7.19
C GLY A 227 -9.47 10.56 7.18
N ALA A 228 -9.00 9.37 6.77
CA ALA A 228 -9.84 8.17 6.72
C ALA A 228 -10.26 7.71 8.13
N ASN A 229 -11.47 7.14 8.24
CA ASN A 229 -11.94 6.55 9.49
C ASN A 229 -11.65 5.04 9.51
N LEU A 230 -10.61 4.65 10.23
CA LEU A 230 -10.06 3.30 10.35
C LEU A 230 -10.35 2.71 11.75
N ARG A 231 -11.42 3.15 12.43
CA ARG A 231 -11.77 2.65 13.76
C ARG A 231 -11.98 1.14 13.73
N GLY A 232 -11.31 0.41 14.62
CA GLY A 232 -11.45 -1.05 14.77
C GLY A 232 -10.97 -1.86 13.55
N VAL A 233 -10.26 -1.23 12.60
CA VAL A 233 -9.79 -1.90 11.39
C VAL A 233 -8.76 -2.99 11.73
N ASN A 234 -8.78 -4.09 10.98
CA ASN A 234 -7.68 -5.07 11.03
C ASN A 234 -6.69 -4.79 9.90
N LEU A 235 -5.52 -4.25 10.24
CA LEU A 235 -4.37 -4.00 9.37
C LEU A 235 -3.17 -4.90 9.74
N SER A 236 -3.39 -6.03 10.42
CA SER A 236 -2.29 -6.90 10.82
C SER A 236 -1.53 -7.44 9.60
N GLN A 237 -0.20 -7.50 9.72
CA GLN A 237 0.71 -7.99 8.68
C GLN A 237 0.61 -7.26 7.32
N THR A 238 0.16 -6.01 7.30
CA THR A 238 0.07 -5.19 6.07
C THR A 238 1.40 -4.57 5.65
N PHE A 239 1.52 -4.28 4.35
CA PHE A 239 2.65 -3.54 3.78
C PHE A 239 2.21 -2.11 3.43
N LEU A 240 2.63 -1.14 4.25
CA LEU A 240 2.17 0.26 4.25
C LEU A 240 3.33 1.26 4.00
N LEU A 241 4.31 0.89 3.17
CA LEU A 241 5.48 1.72 2.89
C LEU A 241 5.05 3.06 2.24
N ASN A 242 5.56 4.19 2.77
CA ASN A 242 5.27 5.55 2.29
C ASN A 242 3.78 5.94 2.30
N LEU A 243 2.97 5.33 3.17
CA LEU A 243 1.55 5.62 3.29
C LEU A 243 1.29 7.04 3.83
N ASN A 244 0.33 7.77 3.25
CA ASN A 244 -0.21 8.98 3.88
C ASN A 244 -1.47 8.65 4.69
N CYS A 245 -1.40 8.88 5.99
CA CYS A 245 -2.48 8.67 6.96
C CYS A 245 -2.60 9.88 7.90
N THR A 246 -2.25 11.06 7.39
CA THR A 246 -2.39 12.32 8.13
C THR A 246 -3.84 12.48 8.59
N GLU A 247 -4.04 12.84 9.86
CA GLU A 247 -5.36 13.03 10.49
C GLU A 247 -6.31 11.82 10.44
N ALA A 248 -5.81 10.61 10.12
CA ALA A 248 -6.63 9.40 10.09
C ALA A 248 -6.95 8.87 11.50
N ASN A 249 -8.08 8.19 11.63
CA ASN A 249 -8.56 7.64 12.91
C ASN A 249 -8.39 6.13 13.01
N PHE A 250 -7.38 5.66 13.73
CA PHE A 250 -7.07 4.26 14.03
C PHE A 250 -7.50 3.82 15.45
N TYR A 251 -8.50 4.47 16.05
CA TYR A 251 -8.97 4.07 17.38
C TYR A 251 -9.31 2.58 17.44
N GLU A 252 -8.77 1.85 18.41
CA GLU A 252 -8.93 0.38 18.57
C GLU A 252 -8.50 -0.47 17.35
N ALA A 253 -7.72 0.08 16.42
CA ALA A 253 -7.24 -0.65 15.27
C ALA A 253 -6.19 -1.72 15.65
N ASN A 254 -6.14 -2.82 14.88
CA ASN A 254 -5.11 -3.84 15.00
C ASN A 254 -4.09 -3.70 13.87
N LEU A 255 -2.89 -3.19 14.16
CA LEU A 255 -1.76 -3.03 13.25
C LEU A 255 -0.60 -3.99 13.57
N LYS A 256 -0.85 -5.06 14.35
CA LYS A 256 0.20 -5.98 14.78
C LYS A 256 1.02 -6.50 13.60
N LYS A 257 2.35 -6.43 13.71
CA LYS A 257 3.32 -6.87 12.68
C LYS A 257 3.18 -6.18 11.31
N SER A 258 2.48 -5.05 11.21
CA SER A 258 2.44 -4.28 9.95
C SER A 258 3.75 -3.53 9.71
N ASN A 259 3.96 -3.10 8.46
CA ASN A 259 5.09 -2.29 8.07
C ASN A 259 4.65 -0.87 7.68
N LEU A 260 4.80 0.07 8.60
CA LEU A 260 4.53 1.51 8.47
C LEU A 260 5.82 2.34 8.28
N SER A 261 6.90 1.74 7.78
CA SER A 261 8.14 2.48 7.54
C SER A 261 7.92 3.67 6.59
N ASN A 262 8.50 4.82 6.93
CA ASN A 262 8.37 6.09 6.20
C ASN A 262 6.93 6.64 6.08
N ALA A 263 5.95 6.11 6.82
CA ALA A 263 4.56 6.59 6.74
C ALA A 263 4.40 8.00 7.34
N LYS A 264 3.48 8.79 6.77
CA LYS A 264 3.03 10.08 7.31
C LYS A 264 1.80 9.84 8.18
N LEU A 265 1.95 9.97 9.49
CA LEU A 265 0.95 9.70 10.53
C LEU A 265 0.68 10.96 11.39
N ILE A 266 0.86 12.13 10.79
CA ILE A 266 0.78 13.42 11.49
C ILE A 266 -0.65 13.61 12.00
N LYS A 267 -0.82 13.93 13.29
CA LYS A 267 -2.10 14.07 14.00
C LYS A 267 -3.05 12.85 13.90
N ALA A 268 -2.55 11.68 13.53
CA ALA A 268 -3.36 10.47 13.49
C ALA A 268 -3.78 10.04 14.91
N ASN A 269 -4.95 9.42 15.04
CA ASN A 269 -5.45 8.91 16.32
C ASN A 269 -5.24 7.39 16.43
N PHE A 270 -4.30 6.95 17.25
CA PHE A 270 -4.01 5.54 17.57
C PHE A 270 -4.44 5.14 18.99
N SER A 271 -5.35 5.88 19.65
CA SER A 271 -5.76 5.53 21.01
C SER A 271 -6.31 4.10 21.08
N ASN A 272 -5.86 3.33 22.09
CA ASN A 272 -6.18 1.92 22.29
C ASN A 272 -5.79 0.98 21.11
N ALA A 273 -5.00 1.43 20.14
CA ALA A 273 -4.60 0.60 19.01
C ALA A 273 -3.50 -0.40 19.39
N ASN A 274 -3.49 -1.55 18.71
CA ASN A 274 -2.43 -2.55 18.84
C ASN A 274 -1.40 -2.39 17.72
N LEU A 275 -0.24 -1.81 18.03
CA LEU A 275 0.92 -1.66 17.16
C LEU A 275 2.09 -2.56 17.60
N SER A 276 1.79 -3.70 18.26
CA SER A 276 2.85 -4.61 18.71
C SER A 276 3.60 -5.20 17.51
N GLU A 277 4.92 -5.28 17.62
CA GLU A 277 5.81 -5.78 16.56
C GLU A 277 5.73 -5.02 15.23
N THR A 278 5.13 -3.83 15.21
CA THR A 278 5.00 -3.00 13.99
C THR A 278 6.33 -2.33 13.63
N LYS A 279 6.65 -2.26 12.33
CA LYS A 279 7.80 -1.49 11.82
C LYS A 279 7.40 -0.03 11.59
N LEU A 280 8.01 0.90 12.31
CA LEU A 280 7.73 2.35 12.25
C LEU A 280 8.98 3.17 11.88
N ARG A 281 10.03 2.52 11.37
CA ARG A 281 11.28 3.20 11.03
C ARG A 281 11.05 4.40 10.11
N ASN A 282 11.59 5.58 10.45
CA ASN A 282 11.40 6.86 9.76
C ASN A 282 9.94 7.37 9.66
N ALA A 283 8.98 6.77 10.38
CA ALA A 283 7.60 7.24 10.35
C ALA A 283 7.46 8.61 11.05
N LYS A 284 6.49 9.42 10.59
CA LYS A 284 6.19 10.74 11.15
C LYS A 284 4.88 10.69 11.94
N LEU A 285 4.98 10.58 13.26
CA LEU A 285 3.88 10.55 14.22
C LEU A 285 3.71 11.89 14.96
N ILE A 286 4.09 13.01 14.32
CA ILE A 286 4.04 14.35 14.91
C ILE A 286 2.60 14.66 15.34
N ARG A 287 2.40 15.04 16.61
CA ARG A 287 1.09 15.34 17.21
C ARG A 287 0.07 14.19 17.16
N ALA A 288 0.52 12.95 16.93
CA ALA A 288 -0.36 11.79 16.95
C ALA A 288 -0.84 11.49 18.39
N ASN A 289 -2.04 10.93 18.52
CA ASN A 289 -2.56 10.47 19.80
C ASN A 289 -2.31 8.96 19.94
N LEU A 290 -1.43 8.54 20.84
CA LEU A 290 -1.07 7.15 21.12
C LEU A 290 -1.49 6.72 22.55
N THR A 291 -2.46 7.40 23.16
CA THR A 291 -2.94 7.06 24.50
C THR A 291 -3.37 5.59 24.58
N ASN A 292 -2.83 4.85 25.56
CA ASN A 292 -3.08 3.41 25.76
C ASN A 292 -2.70 2.51 24.58
N ALA A 293 -1.94 3.02 23.60
CA ALA A 293 -1.53 2.21 22.46
C ALA A 293 -0.46 1.18 22.87
N ASN A 294 -0.52 0.00 22.28
CA ASN A 294 0.48 -1.04 22.50
C ASN A 294 1.54 -1.00 21.41
N LEU A 295 2.75 -0.51 21.72
CA LEU A 295 3.93 -0.51 20.86
C LEU A 295 5.00 -1.52 21.31
N SER A 296 4.61 -2.55 22.08
CA SER A 296 5.57 -3.55 22.52
C SER A 296 6.26 -4.23 21.33
N LYS A 297 7.59 -4.34 21.39
CA LYS A 297 8.45 -4.85 20.30
C LYS A 297 8.37 -4.07 18.97
N ALA A 298 7.78 -2.88 18.95
CA ALA A 298 7.75 -2.05 17.75
C ALA A 298 9.15 -1.51 17.42
N ASN A 299 9.45 -1.33 16.13
CA ASN A 299 10.68 -0.70 15.66
C ASN A 299 10.45 0.79 15.40
N LEU A 300 10.89 1.64 16.33
CA LEU A 300 10.76 3.11 16.33
C LEU A 300 12.06 3.83 15.93
N LEU A 301 13.01 3.13 15.30
CA LEU A 301 14.27 3.74 14.87
C LEU A 301 13.99 4.93 13.96
N ASP A 302 14.62 6.07 14.22
CA ASP A 302 14.47 7.27 13.39
C ASP A 302 13.01 7.81 13.30
N THR A 303 12.09 7.36 14.16
CA THR A 303 10.69 7.81 14.17
C THR A 303 10.58 9.21 14.80
N ASN A 304 9.74 10.07 14.23
CA ASN A 304 9.42 11.36 14.83
C ASN A 304 8.08 11.29 15.59
N LEU A 305 8.12 11.36 16.92
CA LEU A 305 6.99 11.42 17.86
C LEU A 305 6.85 12.81 18.52
N GLU A 306 7.38 13.87 17.89
CA GLU A 306 7.28 15.25 18.40
C GLU A 306 5.82 15.63 18.71
N GLU A 307 5.59 16.18 19.90
CA GLU A 307 4.26 16.56 20.39
C GLU A 307 3.20 15.42 20.40
N ALA A 308 3.59 14.15 20.24
CA ALA A 308 2.67 13.04 20.33
C ALA A 308 2.18 12.82 21.77
N ASN A 309 0.92 12.43 21.94
CA ASN A 309 0.40 12.01 23.24
C ASN A 309 0.75 10.54 23.51
N LEU A 310 1.65 10.30 24.47
CA LEU A 310 2.16 8.97 24.84
C LEU A 310 1.64 8.49 26.21
N THR A 311 0.56 9.07 26.75
CA THR A 311 0.00 8.66 28.04
C THR A 311 -0.33 7.16 28.03
N GLU A 312 0.16 6.43 29.05
CA GLU A 312 -0.10 4.99 29.23
C GLU A 312 0.33 4.11 28.03
N ILE A 313 1.27 4.59 27.21
CA ILE A 313 1.83 3.80 26.11
C ILE A 313 2.60 2.58 26.63
N ASN A 314 2.45 1.43 25.96
CA ASN A 314 3.29 0.27 26.22
C ASN A 314 4.44 0.20 25.22
N LEU A 315 5.66 0.51 25.66
CA LEU A 315 6.90 0.43 24.85
C LEU A 315 7.78 -0.77 25.19
N LYS A 316 7.24 -1.80 25.85
CA LYS A 316 8.03 -2.95 26.29
C LYS A 316 8.76 -3.62 25.12
N TYR A 317 10.10 -3.63 25.18
CA TYR A 317 11.00 -4.14 24.15
C TYR A 317 10.91 -3.43 22.79
N ALA A 318 10.26 -2.25 22.72
CA ALA A 318 10.34 -1.41 21.53
C ALA A 318 11.79 -0.97 21.29
N LEU A 319 12.14 -0.66 20.05
CA LEU A 319 13.50 -0.25 19.67
C LEU A 319 13.49 1.21 19.28
N TYR A 320 14.38 2.01 19.81
CA TYR A 320 14.56 3.40 19.42
C TYR A 320 16.05 3.74 19.35
N ASN A 321 16.41 4.85 18.73
CA ASN A 321 17.80 5.32 18.67
C ASN A 321 17.87 6.83 18.98
N HIS A 322 19.07 7.40 18.93
CA HIS A 322 19.27 8.83 19.16
C HIS A 322 18.60 9.75 18.12
N ALA A 323 18.21 9.21 16.96
CA ALA A 323 17.46 9.94 15.95
C ALA A 323 15.94 9.85 16.15
N THR A 324 15.45 8.95 17.01
CA THR A 324 14.05 8.91 17.42
C THR A 324 13.74 10.15 18.25
N VAL A 325 12.78 10.96 17.79
CA VAL A 325 12.35 12.18 18.48
C VAL A 325 11.16 11.85 19.35
N PHE A 326 11.29 12.00 20.67
CA PHE A 326 10.17 11.87 21.61
C PHE A 326 9.60 13.25 22.00
N PRO A 327 8.38 13.31 22.56
CA PRO A 327 7.87 14.53 23.19
C PRO A 327 8.82 15.03 24.28
N LYS A 328 8.92 16.36 24.44
CA LYS A 328 9.91 17.02 25.34
C LYS A 328 9.90 16.51 26.78
N GLU A 329 8.74 16.09 27.29
CA GLU A 329 8.55 15.64 28.67
C GLU A 329 8.63 14.11 28.82
N PHE A 330 8.84 13.38 27.72
CA PHE A 330 8.85 11.93 27.73
C PHE A 330 10.28 11.38 27.86
N ASP A 331 10.59 10.76 28.99
CA ASP A 331 11.86 10.07 29.20
C ASP A 331 11.75 8.60 28.77
N ALA A 332 12.22 8.31 27.55
CA ALA A 332 12.25 6.95 27.01
C ALA A 332 13.18 6.00 27.80
N SER A 333 14.15 6.52 28.57
CA SER A 333 15.07 5.68 29.35
C SER A 333 14.40 5.01 30.55
N GLN A 334 13.30 5.58 31.06
CA GLN A 334 12.47 4.96 32.09
C GLN A 334 11.49 3.93 31.54
N SER A 335 11.39 3.82 30.21
CA SER A 335 10.56 2.82 29.57
C SER A 335 11.29 1.46 29.50
N SER A 336 10.54 0.38 29.27
CA SER A 336 11.13 -0.93 29.00
C SER A 336 11.58 -1.12 27.54
N ALA A 337 11.79 -0.02 26.80
CA ALA A 337 12.31 -0.04 25.43
C ALA A 337 13.84 -0.17 25.42
N TYR A 338 14.38 -0.61 24.28
CA TYR A 338 15.81 -0.72 24.04
C TYR A 338 16.29 0.47 23.21
N LEU A 339 17.24 1.22 23.77
CA LEU A 339 18.04 2.18 23.01
C LEU A 339 19.07 1.42 22.18
N ILE A 340 19.05 1.64 20.87
CA ILE A 340 19.93 1.03 19.88
C ILE A 340 20.88 2.11 19.35
N GLY A 341 22.18 1.91 19.53
CA GLY A 341 23.21 2.86 19.11
C GLY A 341 24.61 2.43 19.52
N SER A 342 25.60 3.27 19.26
CA SER A 342 26.96 3.07 19.77
C SER A 342 27.01 3.29 21.28
N ASP A 343 27.94 2.60 21.97
CA ASP A 343 28.22 2.77 23.40
C ASP A 343 27.04 2.50 24.36
N VAL A 344 25.97 1.87 23.87
CA VAL A 344 24.78 1.54 24.67
C VAL A 344 24.92 0.20 25.39
N SER A 345 24.18 0.02 26.48
CA SER A 345 24.05 -1.27 27.15
C SER A 345 22.78 -2.00 26.73
N LEU A 346 22.96 -3.15 26.08
CA LEU A 346 21.96 -4.15 25.71
C LEU A 346 22.25 -5.50 26.37
N GLN A 347 22.89 -5.47 27.55
CA GLN A 347 23.24 -6.67 28.29
C GLN A 347 21.98 -7.48 28.61
N ASN A 348 22.02 -8.79 28.33
CA ASN A 348 20.90 -9.73 28.49
C ASN A 348 19.61 -9.32 27.76
N ALA A 349 19.70 -8.41 26.76
CA ALA A 349 18.53 -7.98 26.00
C ALA A 349 17.93 -9.16 25.21
N ASN A 350 16.60 -9.19 25.13
CA ASN A 350 15.89 -10.15 24.29
C ASN A 350 15.63 -9.52 22.91
N LEU A 351 16.49 -9.85 21.95
CA LEU A 351 16.53 -9.32 20.59
C LEU A 351 16.22 -10.41 19.55
N VAL A 352 15.42 -11.41 19.92
CA VAL A 352 15.04 -12.53 19.04
C VAL A 352 14.26 -12.01 17.83
N ASN A 353 14.70 -12.39 16.63
CA ASN A 353 14.12 -12.00 15.34
C ASN A 353 14.03 -10.47 15.10
N VAL A 354 14.86 -9.69 15.80
CA VAL A 354 14.88 -8.23 15.65
C VAL A 354 15.62 -7.82 14.38
N ASP A 355 15.11 -6.79 13.71
CA ASP A 355 15.71 -6.15 12.54
C ASP A 355 16.71 -5.06 13.00
N LEU A 356 18.00 -5.39 12.99
CA LEU A 356 19.14 -4.51 13.34
C LEU A 356 19.98 -4.15 12.10
N ASN A 357 19.45 -4.38 10.90
CA ASN A 357 20.12 -4.21 9.61
C ASN A 357 20.67 -2.78 9.44
N ARG A 358 21.93 -2.66 8.97
CA ARG A 358 22.61 -1.38 8.68
C ARG A 358 22.70 -0.41 9.87
N LEU A 359 22.70 -0.93 11.09
CA LEU A 359 22.84 -0.11 12.29
C LEU A 359 24.29 0.02 12.73
N LYS A 360 24.57 1.06 13.52
CA LYS A 360 25.84 1.25 14.21
C LYS A 360 25.65 0.89 15.68
N LEU A 361 26.34 -0.16 16.11
CA LEU A 361 26.39 -0.70 17.47
C LEU A 361 27.85 -0.76 17.94
N ILE A 362 28.65 0.23 17.53
CA ILE A 362 30.08 0.32 17.86
C ILE A 362 30.23 0.40 19.38
N ALA A 363 31.11 -0.42 19.95
CA ALA A 363 31.35 -0.51 21.39
C ALA A 363 30.11 -0.80 22.26
N ALA A 364 28.99 -1.24 21.66
CA ALA A 364 27.79 -1.59 22.40
C ALA A 364 28.01 -2.84 23.28
N ASN A 365 27.44 -2.85 24.48
CA ASN A 365 27.47 -4.01 25.36
C ASN A 365 26.26 -4.92 25.13
N LEU A 366 26.44 -5.98 24.34
CA LEU A 366 25.47 -7.03 24.03
C LEU A 366 25.76 -8.33 24.82
N SER A 367 26.51 -8.25 25.93
CA SER A 367 26.88 -9.44 26.68
C SER A 367 25.64 -10.20 27.18
N GLY A 368 25.60 -11.51 26.94
CA GLY A 368 24.44 -12.37 27.28
C GLY A 368 23.16 -12.08 26.51
N ALA A 369 23.16 -11.17 25.53
CA ALA A 369 21.97 -10.85 24.74
C ALA A 369 21.51 -12.05 23.90
N ASN A 370 20.20 -12.21 23.76
CA ASN A 370 19.60 -13.20 22.88
C ASN A 370 19.27 -12.59 21.51
N LEU A 371 20.13 -12.83 20.53
CA LEU A 371 20.04 -12.35 19.14
C LEU A 371 19.60 -13.47 18.18
N GLN A 372 18.95 -14.54 18.68
CA GLN A 372 18.52 -15.66 17.86
C GLN A 372 17.63 -15.18 16.70
N GLY A 373 18.01 -15.52 15.47
CA GLY A 373 17.26 -15.14 14.26
C GLY A 373 17.24 -13.63 13.95
N ALA A 374 18.00 -12.81 14.68
CA ALA A 374 18.10 -11.38 14.41
C ALA A 374 18.76 -11.12 13.04
N ASP A 375 18.38 -10.01 12.41
CA ASP A 375 19.00 -9.53 11.18
C ASP A 375 20.03 -8.44 11.52
N LEU A 376 21.31 -8.78 11.46
CA LEU A 376 22.46 -7.90 11.69
C LEU A 376 23.20 -7.59 10.38
N THR A 377 22.57 -7.84 9.24
CA THR A 377 23.20 -7.67 7.93
C THR A 377 23.68 -6.22 7.75
N CYS A 378 24.94 -6.06 7.33
CA CYS A 378 25.62 -4.75 7.20
C CYS A 378 25.67 -3.91 8.49
N THR A 379 25.50 -4.50 9.67
CA THR A 379 25.60 -3.80 10.95
C THR A 379 27.06 -3.62 11.36
N ASP A 380 27.39 -2.48 11.96
CA ASP A 380 28.71 -2.22 12.51
C ASP A 380 28.75 -2.53 14.01
N LEU A 381 29.44 -3.61 14.37
CA LEU A 381 29.68 -4.08 15.74
C LEU A 381 31.16 -3.96 16.13
N THR A 382 31.90 -3.03 15.51
CA THR A 382 33.30 -2.76 15.85
C THR A 382 33.44 -2.51 17.36
N ALA A 383 34.39 -3.20 17.99
CA ALA A 383 34.66 -3.15 19.44
C ALA A 383 33.46 -3.49 20.37
N ALA A 384 32.35 -4.03 19.84
CA ALA A 384 31.19 -4.40 20.66
C ALA A 384 31.51 -5.61 21.57
N ASN A 385 30.85 -5.66 22.72
CA ASN A 385 30.94 -6.81 23.62
C ASN A 385 29.75 -7.75 23.40
N LEU A 386 29.94 -8.84 22.67
CA LEU A 386 28.98 -9.92 22.45
C LEU A 386 29.29 -11.18 23.30
N SER A 387 30.05 -11.04 24.39
CA SER A 387 30.41 -12.20 25.22
C SER A 387 29.16 -12.94 25.71
N LYS A 388 29.14 -14.27 25.54
CA LYS A 388 28.02 -15.16 25.88
C LYS A 388 26.69 -14.84 25.18
N ALA A 389 26.69 -14.00 24.13
CA ALA A 389 25.50 -13.75 23.35
C ALA A 389 25.07 -14.99 22.55
N ASN A 390 23.78 -15.10 22.26
CA ASN A 390 23.22 -16.16 21.42
C ASN A 390 22.87 -15.62 20.04
N LEU A 391 23.66 -15.96 19.01
CA LEU A 391 23.40 -15.57 17.62
C LEU A 391 22.91 -16.74 16.76
N LYS A 392 22.40 -17.82 17.36
CA LYS A 392 21.89 -18.97 16.60
C LYS A 392 20.93 -18.52 15.49
N SER A 393 21.23 -18.91 14.25
CA SER A 393 20.43 -18.57 13.06
C SER A 393 20.28 -17.06 12.77
N ALA A 394 21.10 -16.19 13.36
CA ALA A 394 21.13 -14.78 13.01
C ALA A 394 21.69 -14.58 11.59
N LYS A 395 21.20 -13.56 10.89
CA LYS A 395 21.77 -13.13 9.60
C LYS A 395 22.86 -12.11 9.89
N ILE A 396 24.09 -12.41 9.51
CA ILE A 396 25.26 -11.54 9.78
C ILE A 396 26.06 -11.23 8.50
N ASP A 397 25.39 -11.26 7.35
CA ASP A 397 26.03 -11.01 6.07
C ASP A 397 26.61 -9.58 6.04
N HIS A 398 27.90 -9.45 5.71
CA HIS A 398 28.62 -8.17 5.68
C HIS A 398 28.64 -7.38 7.01
N THR A 399 28.31 -8.01 8.14
CA THR A 399 28.44 -7.41 9.47
C THR A 399 29.91 -7.15 9.80
N GLN A 400 30.22 -6.00 10.39
CA GLN A 400 31.58 -5.66 10.81
C GLN A 400 31.77 -6.01 12.28
N PHE A 401 32.78 -6.83 12.58
CA PHE A 401 33.16 -7.17 13.95
C PHE A 401 34.60 -6.81 14.38
N PRO A 402 35.40 -5.95 13.71
CA PRO A 402 36.78 -5.71 14.15
C PRO A 402 36.90 -5.38 15.64
N GLY A 403 37.76 -6.11 16.34
CA GLY A 403 37.99 -5.93 17.79
C GLY A 403 36.81 -6.26 18.70
N ALA A 404 35.73 -6.87 18.19
CA ALA A 404 34.60 -7.28 19.02
C ALA A 404 35.00 -8.41 19.99
N ASN A 405 34.44 -8.37 21.20
CA ASN A 405 34.57 -9.46 22.16
C ASN A 405 33.43 -10.46 21.97
N MET A 406 33.74 -11.65 21.47
CA MET A 406 32.81 -12.76 21.25
C MET A 406 33.14 -13.98 22.13
N SER A 407 33.73 -13.75 23.31
CA SER A 407 34.08 -14.85 24.21
C SER A 407 32.85 -15.63 24.67
N GLY A 408 32.92 -16.97 24.61
CA GLY A 408 31.82 -17.86 24.98
C GLY A 408 30.56 -17.74 24.10
N ILE A 409 30.65 -17.11 22.92
CA ILE A 409 29.50 -16.90 22.02
C ILE A 409 28.98 -18.22 21.45
N ASN A 410 27.69 -18.28 21.12
CA ASN A 410 27.10 -19.38 20.36
C ASN A 410 26.76 -18.96 18.94
N LEU A 411 27.50 -19.49 17.96
CA LEU A 411 27.34 -19.21 16.52
C LEU A 411 26.90 -20.45 15.72
N ILE A 412 26.40 -21.49 16.38
CA ILE A 412 25.94 -22.71 15.70
C ILE A 412 24.87 -22.37 14.64
N GLY A 413 25.12 -22.81 13.40
CA GLY A 413 24.21 -22.61 12.26
C GLY A 413 24.23 -21.20 11.66
N VAL A 414 25.24 -20.39 11.99
CA VAL A 414 25.47 -19.07 11.39
C VAL A 414 26.49 -19.21 10.25
N ASN A 415 26.21 -18.56 9.10
CA ASN A 415 27.16 -18.45 8.00
C ASN A 415 27.96 -17.16 8.19
N ILE A 416 29.29 -17.23 8.26
CA ILE A 416 30.14 -16.08 8.57
C ILE A 416 31.14 -15.84 7.44
N ASN A 417 30.77 -14.97 6.50
CA ASN A 417 31.65 -14.52 5.44
C ASN A 417 31.92 -13.02 5.64
N GLY A 418 33.16 -12.63 5.95
CA GLY A 418 33.47 -11.21 6.16
C GLY A 418 34.76 -10.92 6.93
N ASN A 419 34.89 -9.66 7.36
CA ASN A 419 36.04 -9.19 8.14
C ASN A 419 35.83 -9.41 9.64
N LEU A 420 36.62 -10.32 10.20
CA LEU A 420 36.64 -10.75 11.59
C LEU A 420 38.03 -10.54 12.22
N SER A 421 38.82 -9.61 11.66
CA SER A 421 40.19 -9.37 12.14
C SER A 421 40.20 -8.94 13.61
N GLY A 422 41.06 -9.56 14.42
CA GLY A 422 41.22 -9.21 15.84
C GLY A 422 40.03 -9.55 16.73
N VAL A 423 39.03 -10.32 16.23
CA VAL A 423 37.89 -10.75 17.05
C VAL A 423 38.36 -11.72 18.14
N ASN A 424 37.82 -11.57 19.35
CA ASN A 424 38.07 -12.51 20.44
C ASN A 424 36.99 -13.60 20.51
N PHE A 425 37.31 -14.79 20.03
CA PHE A 425 36.50 -16.03 20.08
C PHE A 425 36.89 -16.97 21.24
N THR A 426 37.54 -16.50 22.31
CA THR A 426 37.93 -17.36 23.44
C THR A 426 36.73 -18.16 23.97
N GLU A 427 36.87 -19.49 24.10
CA GLU A 427 35.81 -20.42 24.54
C GLU A 427 34.51 -20.41 23.68
N ALA A 428 34.56 -19.87 22.46
CA ALA A 428 33.39 -19.80 21.58
C ALA A 428 32.93 -21.19 21.09
N LYS A 429 31.62 -21.33 20.86
CA LYS A 429 31.00 -22.52 20.25
C LYS A 429 30.79 -22.28 18.75
N LEU A 430 31.70 -22.83 17.95
CA LEU A 430 31.84 -22.60 16.50
C LEU A 430 31.77 -23.91 15.68
N CYS A 431 31.26 -25.00 16.26
CA CYS A 431 31.18 -26.30 15.60
C CYS A 431 30.33 -26.23 14.32
N GLY A 432 30.90 -26.67 13.19
CA GLY A 432 30.25 -26.69 11.87
C GLY A 432 30.01 -25.31 11.25
N VAL A 433 30.60 -24.24 11.78
CA VAL A 433 30.46 -22.88 11.22
C VAL A 433 31.21 -22.77 9.90
N ASN A 434 30.61 -22.07 8.93
CA ASN A 434 31.26 -21.75 7.67
C ASN A 434 31.98 -20.39 7.79
N PHE A 435 33.31 -20.42 7.70
CA PHE A 435 34.24 -19.30 7.67
C PHE A 435 34.94 -19.16 6.30
N THR A 436 34.39 -19.75 5.24
CA THR A 436 35.01 -19.76 3.91
C THR A 436 35.35 -18.33 3.46
N SER A 437 36.60 -18.10 3.07
CA SER A 437 37.14 -16.80 2.62
C SER A 437 37.05 -15.66 3.65
N ALA A 438 36.80 -15.96 4.93
CA ALA A 438 36.74 -14.94 5.98
C ALA A 438 38.14 -14.37 6.29
N ASN A 439 38.20 -13.08 6.63
CA ASN A 439 39.42 -12.49 7.18
C ASN A 439 39.43 -12.64 8.70
N LEU A 440 40.22 -13.57 9.21
CA LEU A 440 40.38 -13.94 10.62
C LEU A 440 41.78 -13.56 11.16
N SER A 441 42.48 -12.66 10.48
CA SER A 441 43.83 -12.25 10.89
C SER A 441 43.83 -11.68 12.31
N GLU A 442 44.82 -12.08 13.12
CA GLU A 442 44.97 -11.64 14.52
C GLU A 442 43.78 -12.02 15.45
N ALA A 443 42.84 -12.85 14.99
CA ALA A 443 41.72 -13.30 15.82
C ALA A 443 42.20 -14.27 16.92
N ASN A 444 41.53 -14.25 18.07
CA ASN A 444 41.86 -15.12 19.21
C ASN A 444 40.82 -16.23 19.37
N PHE A 445 41.20 -17.47 19.06
CA PHE A 445 40.41 -18.69 19.18
C PHE A 445 40.80 -19.56 20.40
N THR A 446 41.46 -19.00 21.41
CA THR A 446 41.94 -19.78 22.56
C THR A 446 40.81 -20.62 23.17
N SER A 447 41.00 -21.94 23.28
CA SER A 447 40.01 -22.89 23.81
C SER A 447 38.65 -22.93 23.07
N ALA A 448 38.56 -22.41 21.84
CA ALA A 448 37.32 -22.43 21.05
C ALA A 448 37.01 -23.83 20.49
N ASP A 449 35.73 -24.17 20.38
CA ASP A 449 35.27 -25.39 19.69
C ASP A 449 34.98 -25.08 18.21
N ILE A 450 35.95 -25.35 17.34
CA ILE A 450 35.88 -25.17 15.87
C ILE A 450 35.81 -26.51 15.12
N ARG A 451 35.31 -27.57 15.76
CA ARG A 451 35.18 -28.89 15.13
C ARG A 451 34.25 -28.83 13.91
N GLY A 452 34.66 -29.46 12.81
CA GLY A 452 33.86 -29.49 11.58
C GLY A 452 33.65 -28.13 10.88
N ALA A 453 34.29 -27.05 11.35
CA ALA A 453 34.17 -25.73 10.73
C ALA A 453 34.85 -25.71 9.35
N ASP A 454 34.29 -24.97 8.40
CA ASP A 454 34.91 -24.77 7.08
C ASP A 454 35.70 -23.46 7.06
N LEU A 455 37.02 -23.54 7.05
CA LEU A 455 37.96 -22.42 7.02
C LEU A 455 38.63 -22.29 5.65
N SER A 456 38.04 -22.88 4.60
CA SER A 456 38.62 -22.87 3.27
C SER A 456 38.87 -21.44 2.77
N TYR A 457 40.06 -21.16 2.24
CA TYR A 457 40.49 -19.83 1.76
C TYR A 457 40.49 -18.70 2.81
N ALA A 458 40.27 -19.02 4.09
CA ALA A 458 40.26 -18.02 5.16
C ALA A 458 41.68 -17.49 5.44
N ASN A 459 41.77 -16.24 5.90
CA ASN A 459 43.01 -15.63 6.35
C ASN A 459 43.13 -15.72 7.87
N LEU A 460 43.97 -16.61 8.41
CA LEU A 460 44.29 -16.74 9.83
C LEU A 460 45.72 -16.26 10.17
N GLU A 461 46.30 -15.37 9.35
CA GLU A 461 47.61 -14.79 9.65
C GLU A 461 47.64 -14.19 11.07
N LYS A 462 48.63 -14.58 11.86
CA LYS A 462 48.81 -14.16 13.27
C LYS A 462 47.63 -14.47 14.22
N ALA A 463 46.69 -15.31 13.81
CA ALA A 463 45.60 -15.74 14.70
C ALA A 463 46.14 -16.63 15.84
N ASN A 464 45.47 -16.63 16.99
CA ASN A 464 45.82 -17.49 18.12
C ASN A 464 44.82 -18.63 18.28
N LEU A 465 45.20 -19.85 17.91
CA LEU A 465 44.40 -21.08 18.00
C LEU A 465 44.81 -21.98 19.18
N LYS A 466 45.59 -21.48 20.14
CA LYS A 466 46.06 -22.28 21.28
C LYS A 466 44.90 -22.99 22.00
N ASP A 467 45.04 -24.28 22.27
CA ASP A 467 44.03 -25.12 22.93
C ASP A 467 42.67 -25.24 22.18
N ALA A 468 42.57 -24.74 20.93
CA ALA A 468 41.35 -24.85 20.13
C ALA A 468 41.10 -26.28 19.63
N GLN A 469 39.83 -26.67 19.53
CA GLN A 469 39.42 -28.00 19.07
C GLN A 469 39.15 -28.00 17.55
N LEU A 470 40.10 -28.47 16.73
CA LEU A 470 39.99 -28.51 15.25
C LEU A 470 39.51 -29.83 14.65
N GLY A 471 39.02 -30.79 15.46
CA GLY A 471 38.61 -32.11 14.97
C GLY A 471 37.63 -32.01 13.78
N GLY A 472 38.06 -32.44 12.60
CA GLY A 472 37.25 -32.42 11.37
C GLY A 472 37.09 -31.05 10.70
N ALA A 473 37.79 -30.01 11.14
CA ALA A 473 37.79 -28.71 10.46
C ALA A 473 38.44 -28.80 9.06
N ILE A 474 37.91 -28.04 8.10
CA ILE A 474 38.40 -27.99 6.72
C ILE A 474 39.30 -26.76 6.58
N LEU A 475 40.58 -26.97 6.26
CA LEU A 475 41.60 -25.90 6.18
C LEU A 475 42.17 -25.74 4.76
N LYS A 476 41.34 -25.94 3.72
CA LYS A 476 41.81 -25.90 2.33
C LYS A 476 42.25 -24.48 1.96
N ASP A 477 43.49 -24.31 1.50
CA ASP A 477 44.03 -23.00 1.06
C ASP A 477 43.91 -21.88 2.12
N THR A 478 43.87 -22.25 3.41
CA THR A 478 43.84 -21.32 4.53
C THR A 478 45.22 -20.70 4.76
N LYS A 479 45.29 -19.38 4.95
CA LYS A 479 46.55 -18.69 5.28
C LYS A 479 46.81 -18.78 6.78
N LEU A 480 47.95 -19.32 7.20
CA LEU A 480 48.29 -19.54 8.61
C LEU A 480 49.61 -18.86 9.04
N SER A 481 50.24 -18.03 8.19
CA SER A 481 51.56 -17.49 8.53
C SER A 481 51.51 -16.67 9.83
N GLY A 482 52.42 -16.99 10.76
CA GLY A 482 52.49 -16.40 12.08
C GLY A 482 51.39 -16.81 13.05
N ALA A 483 50.48 -17.72 12.68
CA ALA A 483 49.41 -18.19 13.57
C ALA A 483 49.97 -19.08 14.69
N ILE A 484 49.43 -18.95 15.91
CA ILE A 484 49.71 -19.86 17.03
C ILE A 484 48.76 -21.05 16.89
N MET A 485 49.29 -22.25 16.72
CA MET A 485 48.55 -23.50 16.54
C MET A 485 48.04 -24.05 17.89
N PRO A 486 47.15 -25.06 17.89
CA PRO A 486 46.56 -25.60 19.13
C PRO A 486 47.55 -26.10 20.17
N ASP A 487 48.71 -26.59 19.74
CA ASP A 487 49.81 -27.04 20.61
C ASP A 487 50.67 -25.89 21.16
N GLY A 488 50.38 -24.65 20.75
CA GLY A 488 51.12 -23.44 21.13
C GLY A 488 52.31 -23.12 20.23
N SER A 489 52.60 -23.90 19.19
CA SER A 489 53.64 -23.59 18.19
C SER A 489 53.21 -22.48 17.23
N THR A 490 54.15 -21.75 16.66
CA THR A 490 53.86 -20.75 15.61
C THR A 490 54.03 -21.40 14.23
N HIS A 491 53.02 -21.30 13.37
CA HIS A 491 53.09 -21.72 11.98
C HIS A 491 53.83 -20.68 11.15
N GLU A 492 54.87 -21.10 10.43
CA GLU A 492 55.66 -20.22 9.55
C GLU A 492 54.90 -19.77 8.31
#